data_AF-A0A318GCF0-F1
#
_entry.id   AF-A0A318GCF0-F1
#
_cell.length_a   1.000
_cell.length_b   1.000
_cell.length_c   1.000
_cell.angle_alpha   90.00
_cell.angle_beta   90.00
_cell.angle_gamma   90.00
#
_symmetry.space_group_name_H-M   'P 1'
#
loop_
_entity.id
_entity.type
_entity.pdbx_description
1 polymer ?
#
loop_
_entity_poly.entity_id
_entity_poly.type
_entity_poly.pdbx_seq_one_letter_code
_entity_poly.pdbx_strand_id
1 'polypeptide(L)'
;MKKLSITIILLSTLFLQGCTKSIKKSPEKLSEQPPKMLKFQRCITDAKTLSQLDNKYEKDTKELYALVNNAKFYASIADESSTNVSSTITPFFDYKLNEICNGLSIMLIEEFQKNTITAISKARP
;
A
#
# COMPACT_ATOMS: atom_id res chain seq x y z
N MET A 1 38.60 -53.61 -22.96
CA MET A 1 38.54 -53.20 -21.54
C MET A 1 38.15 -51.72 -21.50
N LYS A 2 36.87 -51.41 -21.24
CA LYS A 2 36.36 -50.03 -21.15
C LYS A 2 36.43 -49.60 -19.68
N LYS A 3 37.34 -48.69 -19.34
CA LYS A 3 37.35 -48.04 -18.02
C LYS A 3 36.40 -46.83 -18.08
N LEU A 4 35.28 -46.97 -17.40
CA LEU A 4 34.25 -45.96 -17.23
C LEU A 4 34.76 -44.94 -16.18
N SER A 5 35.00 -43.70 -16.60
CA SER A 5 35.47 -42.63 -15.71
C SER A 5 34.29 -42.09 -14.91
N ILE A 6 34.15 -42.58 -13.67
CA ILE A 6 33.22 -42.03 -12.68
C ILE A 6 33.89 -40.78 -12.10
N THR A 7 33.62 -39.63 -12.70
CA THR A 7 34.16 -38.34 -12.23
C THR A 7 33.19 -37.20 -12.55
N ILE A 8 31.88 -37.40 -12.37
CA ILE A 8 30.87 -36.33 -12.50
C ILE A 8 29.79 -36.49 -11.43
N ILE A 9 30.14 -36.66 -10.15
CA ILE A 9 29.19 -36.47 -9.05
C ILE A 9 29.96 -35.96 -7.83
N LEU A 10 30.47 -34.73 -7.87
CA LEU A 10 30.88 -34.04 -6.63
C LEU A 10 30.99 -32.51 -6.77
N LEU A 11 30.18 -31.88 -7.62
CA LEU A 11 30.28 -30.43 -7.85
C LEU A 11 28.92 -29.72 -7.98
N SER A 12 27.98 -30.02 -7.08
CA SER A 12 26.67 -29.36 -7.08
C SER A 12 26.14 -28.96 -5.69
N THR A 13 26.96 -28.97 -4.64
CA THR A 13 26.55 -28.54 -3.28
C THR A 13 27.07 -27.17 -2.85
N LEU A 14 27.58 -26.34 -3.77
CA LEU A 14 28.13 -25.01 -3.47
C LEU A 14 27.37 -23.87 -4.17
N PHE A 15 26.04 -23.84 -4.04
CA PHE A 15 25.24 -22.64 -4.36
C PHE A 15 24.17 -22.34 -3.30
N LEU A 16 24.55 -22.47 -2.02
CA LEU A 16 23.84 -21.83 -0.90
C LEU A 16 24.68 -20.68 -0.30
N GLN A 17 25.30 -19.87 -1.17
CA GLN A 17 25.74 -18.53 -0.75
C GLN A 17 24.49 -17.64 -0.62
N GLY A 18 23.80 -17.77 0.50
CA GLY A 18 22.89 -16.74 0.96
C GLY A 18 23.64 -15.41 1.01
N CYS A 19 23.05 -14.36 0.42
CA CYS A 19 23.58 -13.01 0.52
C CYS A 19 23.48 -12.51 1.97
N THR A 20 24.41 -12.91 2.83
CA THR A 20 24.63 -12.25 4.13
C THR A 20 25.30 -10.91 3.85
N LYS A 21 24.49 -9.86 3.67
CA LYS A 21 24.98 -8.49 3.82
C LYS A 21 25.33 -8.30 5.29
N SER A 22 26.63 -8.15 5.60
CA SER A 22 27.07 -7.67 6.91
C SER A 22 26.50 -6.26 7.14
N ILE A 23 25.51 -6.17 8.03
CA ILE A 23 25.03 -4.89 8.56
C ILE A 23 26.08 -4.43 9.57
N LYS A 24 26.95 -3.50 9.16
CA LYS A 24 27.72 -2.67 10.08
C LYS A 24 26.71 -1.82 10.87
N LYS A 25 26.57 -2.09 12.17
CA LYS A 25 25.91 -1.16 13.11
C LYS A 25 26.74 0.12 13.19
N SER A 26 26.34 1.13 12.46
CA SER A 26 26.54 2.54 12.84
C SER A 26 25.30 2.96 13.62
N PRO A 27 25.41 3.75 14.71
CA PRO A 27 24.23 4.29 15.38
C PRO A 27 23.72 5.44 14.52
N GLU A 28 23.06 5.11 13.42
CA GLU A 28 22.27 6.06 12.67
C GLU A 28 21.05 6.39 13.52
N LYS A 29 21.06 7.62 14.01
CA LYS A 29 19.97 8.28 14.73
C LYS A 29 18.65 7.93 14.05
N LEU A 30 17.88 7.03 14.66
CA LEU A 30 16.54 6.68 14.23
C LEU A 30 15.71 7.97 14.37
N SER A 31 15.64 8.73 13.28
CA SER A 31 14.53 9.64 13.04
C SER A 31 13.30 8.75 13.07
N GLU A 32 12.67 8.69 14.24
CA GLU A 32 11.39 8.03 14.49
C GLU A 32 10.33 8.82 13.72
N GLN A 33 10.32 8.64 12.40
CA GLN A 33 9.27 9.15 11.55
C GLN A 33 8.02 8.32 11.91
N PRO A 34 6.93 8.95 12.36
CA PRO A 34 5.83 8.21 12.95
C PRO A 34 5.20 7.28 11.89
N PRO A 35 5.15 5.96 12.11
CA PRO A 35 4.58 5.03 11.15
C PRO A 35 3.05 5.06 11.29
N LYS A 36 2.40 6.09 10.73
CA LYS A 36 0.94 6.24 10.72
C LYS A 36 0.30 6.16 9.33
N MET A 37 1.09 6.15 8.25
CA MET A 37 0.56 6.05 6.87
C MET A 37 0.18 4.63 6.40
N LEU A 38 0.55 3.58 7.14
CA LEU A 38 0.21 2.19 6.79
C LEU A 38 -1.32 1.95 6.81
N LYS A 39 -2.05 2.61 7.72
CA LYS A 39 -3.50 2.39 7.93
C LYS A 39 -4.35 2.63 6.68
N PHE A 40 -4.00 3.62 5.86
CA PHE A 40 -4.77 4.02 4.68
C PHE A 40 -4.11 3.66 3.35
N GLN A 41 -3.01 2.91 3.36
CA GLN A 41 -2.27 2.56 2.15
C GLN A 41 -3.13 1.76 1.14
N ARG A 42 -3.97 0.85 1.64
CA ARG A 42 -4.92 0.11 0.81
C ARG A 42 -5.89 1.06 0.11
N CYS A 43 -6.50 1.96 0.87
CA CYS A 43 -7.43 2.95 0.34
C CYS A 43 -6.81 3.85 -0.74
N ILE A 44 -5.56 4.28 -0.56
CA ILE A 44 -4.83 5.04 -1.59
C ILE A 44 -4.61 4.19 -2.85
N THR A 45 -4.39 2.89 -2.69
CA THR A 45 -4.24 1.96 -3.81
C THR A 45 -5.58 1.73 -4.52
N ASP A 46 -6.67 1.56 -3.78
CA ASP A 46 -8.03 1.41 -4.31
C ASP A 46 -8.42 2.67 -5.11
N ALA A 47 -8.17 3.86 -4.55
CA ALA A 47 -8.39 5.15 -5.21
C ALA A 47 -7.61 5.26 -6.53
N LYS A 48 -6.32 4.92 -6.49
CA LYS A 48 -5.48 4.93 -7.70
C LYS A 48 -6.03 3.97 -8.75
N THR A 49 -6.44 2.78 -8.34
CA THR A 49 -7.01 1.77 -9.24
C THR A 49 -8.29 2.30 -9.89
N LEU A 50 -9.22 2.85 -9.09
CA LEU A 50 -10.44 3.49 -9.60
C LEU A 50 -10.14 4.61 -10.61
N SER A 51 -9.20 5.51 -10.31
CA SER A 51 -8.82 6.60 -11.22
C SER A 51 -8.25 6.12 -12.55
N GLN A 52 -7.64 4.92 -12.58
CA GLN A 52 -7.10 4.31 -13.78
C GLN A 52 -8.14 3.54 -14.58
N LEU A 53 -9.26 3.13 -13.96
CA LEU A 53 -10.35 2.43 -14.62
C LEU A 53 -11.22 3.38 -15.44
N ASP A 54 -11.63 4.50 -14.85
CA ASP A 54 -12.61 5.43 -15.46
C ASP A 54 -12.46 6.83 -14.87
N ASN A 55 -12.65 7.87 -15.70
CA ASN A 55 -12.54 9.27 -15.28
C ASN A 55 -13.65 9.70 -14.30
N LYS A 56 -14.78 8.97 -14.26
CA LYS A 56 -15.88 9.27 -13.34
C LYS A 56 -15.46 9.23 -11.86
N TYR A 57 -14.39 8.52 -11.52
CA TYR A 57 -13.82 8.43 -10.17
C TYR A 57 -12.82 9.54 -9.84
N GLU A 58 -12.51 10.43 -10.77
CA GLU A 58 -11.51 11.47 -10.57
C GLU A 58 -11.85 12.39 -9.39
N LYS A 59 -13.13 12.69 -9.19
CA LYS A 59 -13.59 13.55 -8.09
C LYS A 59 -13.31 12.89 -6.72
N ASP A 60 -13.77 11.65 -6.54
CA ASP A 60 -13.66 10.94 -5.26
C ASP A 60 -12.18 10.66 -4.90
N THR A 61 -11.37 10.39 -5.92
CA THR A 61 -9.94 10.14 -5.75
C THR A 61 -9.18 11.43 -5.42
N LYS A 62 -9.50 12.56 -6.05
CA LYS A 62 -8.96 13.88 -5.67
C LYS A 62 -9.33 14.29 -4.26
N GLU A 63 -10.56 14.01 -3.83
CA GLU A 63 -11.03 14.31 -2.48
C GLU A 63 -10.20 13.56 -1.42
N LEU A 64 -9.96 12.25 -1.63
CA LEU A 64 -9.08 11.47 -0.76
C LEU A 64 -7.67 12.08 -0.68
N TYR A 65 -7.06 12.40 -1.82
CA TYR A 65 -5.69 12.93 -1.82
C TYR A 65 -5.59 14.30 -1.16
N ALA A 66 -6.59 15.16 -1.34
CA ALA A 66 -6.68 16.44 -0.65
C ALA A 66 -6.78 16.23 0.87
N LEU A 67 -7.65 15.32 1.32
CA LEU A 67 -7.81 15.01 2.75
C LEU A 67 -6.52 14.43 3.35
N VAL A 68 -5.84 13.54 2.66
CA VAL A 68 -4.56 12.96 3.09
C VAL A 68 -3.48 14.03 3.20
N ASN A 69 -3.41 14.97 2.26
CA ASN A 69 -2.43 16.06 2.32
C ASN A 69 -2.73 17.01 3.48
N ASN A 70 -4.00 17.33 3.72
CA ASN A 70 -4.41 18.12 4.87
C ASN A 70 -4.09 17.41 6.20
N ALA A 71 -4.32 16.10 6.28
CA ALA A 71 -3.98 15.29 7.44
C ALA A 71 -2.47 15.25 7.70
N LYS A 72 -1.66 15.12 6.64
CA LYS A 72 -0.18 15.19 6.73
C LYS A 72 0.29 16.55 7.22
N PHE A 73 -0.27 17.62 6.67
CA PHE A 73 0.06 18.98 7.09
C PHE A 73 -0.30 19.18 8.56
N TYR A 74 -1.52 18.83 8.96
CA TYR A 74 -1.93 18.88 10.36
C TYR A 74 -0.98 18.08 11.26
N ALA A 75 -0.64 16.84 10.90
CA ALA A 75 0.27 16.02 11.68
C ALA A 75 1.66 16.66 11.84
N SER A 76 2.12 17.46 10.87
CA SER A 76 3.41 18.16 10.96
C SER A 76 3.42 19.35 11.93
N ILE A 77 2.24 19.90 12.27
CA ILE A 77 2.09 21.03 13.20
C ILE A 77 1.35 20.66 14.49
N ALA A 78 0.94 19.40 14.64
CA ALA A 78 0.07 18.96 15.73
C ALA A 78 0.71 19.18 17.11
N ASP A 79 2.02 18.99 17.23
CA ASP A 79 2.78 19.18 18.47
C ASP A 79 2.87 20.66 18.89
N GLU A 80 2.66 21.59 17.96
CA GLU A 80 2.60 23.04 18.22
C GLU A 80 1.16 23.51 18.52
N SER A 81 0.17 22.62 18.38
CA SER A 81 -1.22 22.92 18.63
C SER A 81 -1.61 22.66 20.09
N SER A 82 -2.63 23.37 20.58
CA SER A 82 -3.17 23.08 21.92
C SER A 82 -3.74 21.66 22.00
N THR A 83 -3.70 21.05 23.19
CA THR A 83 -4.27 19.72 23.43
C THR A 83 -5.75 19.63 23.03
N ASN A 84 -6.54 20.69 23.25
CA ASN A 84 -7.96 20.74 22.86
C ASN A 84 -8.15 20.69 21.33
N VAL A 85 -7.27 21.37 20.59
CA VAL A 85 -7.28 21.30 19.12
C VAL A 85 -6.90 19.90 18.69
N SER A 86 -5.81 19.36 19.23
CA SER A 86 -5.33 18.03 18.86
C SER A 86 -6.33 16.91 19.15
N SER A 87 -7.05 17.00 20.28
CA SER A 87 -8.08 16.03 20.68
C SER A 87 -9.35 16.10 19.85
N THR A 88 -9.53 17.17 19.06
CA THR A 88 -10.68 17.34 18.16
C THR A 88 -10.32 17.05 16.71
N ILE A 89 -9.19 17.56 16.24
CA ILE A 89 -8.79 17.47 14.84
C ILE A 89 -8.24 16.09 14.47
N THR A 90 -7.50 15.42 15.38
CA THR A 90 -7.00 14.06 15.11
C THR A 90 -8.16 13.07 14.86
N PRO A 91 -9.18 12.98 15.74
CA PRO A 91 -10.32 12.10 15.50
C PRO A 91 -11.13 12.48 14.25
N PHE A 92 -11.21 13.78 13.92
CA PHE A 92 -11.87 14.24 12.70
C PHE A 92 -11.22 13.66 11.44
N PHE A 93 -9.89 13.76 11.31
CA PHE A 93 -9.18 13.19 10.16
C PHE A 93 -9.31 11.66 10.11
N ASP A 94 -9.21 10.98 11.25
CA ASP A 94 -9.41 9.53 11.32
C ASP A 94 -10.81 9.14 10.84
N TYR A 95 -11.85 9.82 11.32
CA TYR A 95 -13.23 9.57 10.90
C TYR A 95 -13.41 9.80 9.40
N LYS A 96 -12.99 10.96 8.89
CA LYS A 96 -13.17 11.32 7.48
C LYS A 96 -12.39 10.42 6.52
N LEU A 97 -11.15 10.05 6.87
CA LEU A 97 -10.39 9.11 6.05
C LEU A 97 -11.05 7.73 6.04
N ASN A 98 -11.52 7.22 7.18
CA ASN A 98 -12.24 5.95 7.21
C ASN A 98 -13.52 5.98 6.36
N GLU A 99 -14.30 7.06 6.42
CA GLU A 99 -15.53 7.24 5.65
C GLU A 99 -15.27 7.16 4.14
N ILE A 100 -14.35 7.99 3.63
CA ILE A 100 -14.00 8.03 2.20
C ILE A 100 -13.41 6.70 1.75
N CYS A 101 -12.53 6.10 2.57
CA CYS A 101 -11.90 4.84 2.23
C CYS A 101 -12.89 3.69 2.11
N ASN A 102 -13.89 3.63 3.00
CA ASN A 102 -14.95 2.64 2.88
C ASN A 102 -15.75 2.83 1.58
N GLY A 103 -16.08 4.08 1.23
CA GLY A 103 -16.76 4.39 -0.03
C GLY A 103 -15.97 3.92 -1.26
N LEU A 104 -14.68 4.23 -1.33
CA LEU A 104 -13.81 3.83 -2.44
C LEU A 104 -13.66 2.30 -2.55
N SER A 105 -13.53 1.59 -1.42
CA SER A 105 -13.46 0.13 -1.46
C SER A 105 -14.76 -0.48 -1.99
N ILE A 106 -15.93 0.07 -1.65
CA ILE A 106 -17.23 -0.37 -2.19
C ILE A 106 -17.30 -0.11 -3.70
N MET A 107 -16.97 1.11 -4.16
CA MET A 107 -16.97 1.45 -5.58
C MET A 107 -16.08 0.52 -6.41
N LEU A 108 -14.90 0.16 -5.87
CA LEU A 108 -13.98 -0.74 -6.54
C LEU A 108 -14.55 -2.16 -6.64
N ILE A 109 -15.19 -2.66 -5.58
CA ILE A 109 -15.86 -3.97 -5.58
C ILE A 109 -16.98 -3.98 -6.62
N GLU A 110 -17.79 -2.93 -6.70
CA GLU A 110 -18.90 -2.81 -7.66
C GLU A 110 -18.40 -2.87 -9.11
N GLU A 111 -17.31 -2.17 -9.44
CA GLU A 111 -16.71 -2.24 -10.78
C GLU A 111 -16.17 -3.62 -11.12
N PHE A 112 -15.49 -4.29 -10.17
CA PHE A 112 -15.03 -5.65 -10.38
C PHE A 112 -16.17 -6.64 -10.62
N GLN A 113 -17.25 -6.53 -9.83
CA GLN A 113 -18.45 -7.35 -10.01
C GLN A 113 -19.10 -7.10 -11.36
N LYS A 114 -19.30 -5.83 -11.74
CA LYS A 114 -19.86 -5.44 -13.03
C LYS A 114 -19.04 -5.99 -14.19
N ASN A 115 -17.72 -5.87 -14.13
CA ASN A 115 -16.83 -6.39 -15.18
C ASN A 115 -16.88 -7.91 -15.28
N THR A 116 -16.96 -8.61 -14.15
CA THR A 116 -17.08 -10.07 -14.12
C THR A 116 -18.42 -10.53 -14.68
N ILE A 117 -19.53 -9.89 -14.30
CA ILE A 117 -20.88 -10.18 -14.82
C ILE A 117 -20.92 -9.94 -16.33
N THR A 118 -20.36 -8.82 -16.81
CA THR A 118 -20.30 -8.48 -18.23
C THR A 118 -19.47 -9.49 -19.03
N ALA A 119 -18.35 -9.96 -18.46
CA ALA A 119 -17.53 -10.98 -19.09
C ALA A 119 -18.29 -12.31 -19.22
N ILE A 120 -19.01 -12.73 -18.17
CA ILE A 120 -19.83 -13.94 -18.18
C ILE A 120 -20.98 -13.84 -19.19
N SER A 121 -21.69 -12.71 -19.24
CA SER A 121 -22.80 -12.53 -20.18
C SER A 121 -22.34 -12.57 -21.63
N LYS A 122 -21.15 -12.04 -21.93
CA LYS A 122 -20.56 -12.07 -23.28
C LYS A 122 -20.08 -13.48 -23.68
N ALA A 123 -19.73 -14.32 -22.71
CA ALA A 123 -19.27 -15.68 -22.94
C ALA A 123 -20.41 -16.71 -23.09
N ARG A 124 -21.66 -16.34 -22.80
CA ARG A 124 -22.84 -17.18 -23.00
C ARG A 124 -23.39 -16.94 -24.43
N PRO A 125 -23.41 -17.96 -25.32
CA PRO A 125 -23.90 -17.84 -26.69
C PRO A 125 -25.41 -17.60 -26.77
#